data_AF-A0A225UND7-F1
#
_entry.id   AF-A0A225UND7-F1
#
_cell.length_a   1.000
_cell.length_b   1.000
_cell.length_c   1.000
_cell.angle_alpha   90.00
_cell.angle_beta   90.00
_cell.angle_gamma   90.00
#
_symmetry.space_group_name_H-M   'P 1'
#
loop_
_entity.id
_entity.type
_entity.pdbx_description
1 polymer ?
#
loop_
_entity_poly.entity_id
_entity_poly.type
_entity_poly.pdbx_seq_one_letter_code
_entity_poly.pdbx_strand_id
1 'polypeptide(L)'
;MRETVHEAVDNGHLDVVKHVLPWIYMDEDFHVDLDEACLNDRFEVIDIAARHGRLDTVRLFHTNNIPGCWKRAIESAAAGGHIDIVKWLQSCKHKRNFEFSNYRYHAIDFAAINGHFDIVKWLHENTDENAPLQRWIDLLRNNYSEIVL
;
A
#
# COMPACT_ATOMS: atom_id res chain seq x y z
N MET A 1 17.94 -10.00 12.89
CA MET A 1 16.79 -10.72 12.30
C MET A 1 15.77 -9.77 11.67
N ARG A 2 15.27 -8.73 12.36
CA ARG A 2 14.31 -7.79 11.75
C ARG A 2 14.83 -7.08 10.49
N GLU A 3 16.04 -6.52 10.53
CA GLU A 3 16.69 -5.87 9.37
C GLU A 3 16.83 -6.82 8.18
N THR A 4 17.15 -8.08 8.45
CA THR A 4 17.32 -9.14 7.44
C THR A 4 16.04 -9.39 6.63
N VAL A 5 14.86 -9.21 7.22
CA VAL A 5 13.59 -9.42 6.52
C VAL A 5 13.24 -8.24 5.63
N HIS A 6 13.49 -7.02 6.10
CA HIS A 6 13.26 -5.81 5.30
C HIS A 6 14.09 -5.89 4.03
N GLU A 7 15.38 -6.19 4.16
CA GLU A 7 16.29 -6.33 3.02
C GLU A 7 15.92 -7.51 2.09
N ALA A 8 15.47 -8.64 2.64
CA ALA A 8 15.01 -9.76 1.83
C ALA A 8 13.76 -9.42 1.01
N VAL A 9 12.82 -8.68 1.61
CA VAL A 9 11.62 -8.19 0.92
C VAL A 9 11.98 -7.13 -0.11
N ASP A 10 12.82 -6.18 0.27
CA ASP A 10 13.32 -5.09 -0.57
C ASP A 10 13.90 -5.63 -1.87
N ASN A 11 14.78 -6.64 -1.76
CA ASN A 11 15.44 -7.31 -2.88
C ASN A 11 14.59 -8.39 -3.56
N GLY A 12 13.39 -8.69 -3.07
CA GLY A 12 12.47 -9.67 -3.66
C GLY A 12 12.86 -11.14 -3.45
N HIS A 13 13.64 -11.43 -2.41
CA HIS A 13 14.05 -12.80 -2.02
C HIS A 13 12.92 -13.56 -1.34
N LEU A 14 11.86 -13.87 -2.09
CA LEU A 14 10.64 -14.51 -1.59
C LEU A 14 10.91 -15.82 -0.82
N ASP A 15 11.88 -16.62 -1.24
CA ASP A 15 12.21 -17.88 -0.58
C ASP A 15 12.82 -17.68 0.80
N VAL A 16 13.66 -16.65 0.95
CA VAL A 16 14.16 -16.22 2.26
C VAL A 16 12.99 -15.75 3.11
N VAL A 17 12.13 -14.89 2.57
CA VAL A 17 10.95 -14.36 3.28
C VAL A 17 10.05 -15.48 3.78
N LYS A 18 9.74 -16.49 2.97
CA LYS A 18 8.96 -17.67 3.38
C LYS A 18 9.63 -18.42 4.52
N HIS A 19 10.95 -18.57 4.47
CA HIS A 19 11.70 -19.27 5.51
C HIS A 19 11.73 -18.50 6.82
N VAL A 20 11.85 -17.16 6.78
CA VAL A 20 11.91 -16.32 7.98
C VAL A 20 10.54 -15.94 8.54
N LEU A 21 9.45 -16.03 7.76
CA LEU A 21 8.11 -15.59 8.17
C LEU A 21 7.64 -16.19 9.52
N PRO A 22 7.77 -17.52 9.76
CA PRO A 22 7.31 -18.11 11.01
C PRO A 22 7.99 -17.52 12.25
N TRP A 23 9.26 -17.15 12.14
CA TRP A 23 10.09 -16.67 13.24
C TRP A 23 9.78 -15.24 13.67
N ILE A 24 9.17 -14.44 12.79
CA ILE A 24 8.90 -13.01 13.02
C ILE A 24 7.62 -12.82 13.85
N TYR A 25 6.67 -13.74 13.69
CA TYR A 25 5.31 -13.64 14.24
C TYR A 25 5.00 -14.69 15.32
N MET A 26 5.98 -15.50 15.73
CA MET A 26 5.89 -16.47 16.83
C MET A 26 6.30 -15.92 18.21
N ASP A 27 6.49 -14.61 18.36
CA ASP A 27 6.61 -13.97 19.67
C ASP A 27 5.21 -13.98 20.32
N GLU A 28 4.99 -14.83 21.33
CA GLU A 28 3.69 -15.15 21.94
C GLU A 28 2.98 -13.97 22.65
N ASP A 29 3.56 -12.77 22.66
CA ASP A 29 3.20 -11.73 23.64
C ASP A 29 2.50 -10.49 23.08
N PHE A 30 1.87 -10.55 21.89
CA PHE A 30 1.30 -9.34 21.28
C PHE A 30 -0.14 -9.51 20.76
N HIS A 31 -1.10 -9.24 21.64
CA HIS A 31 -2.44 -8.81 21.24
C HIS A 31 -2.36 -7.38 20.73
N VAL A 32 -2.09 -7.22 19.43
CA VAL A 32 -2.28 -5.94 18.74
C VAL A 32 -3.72 -5.83 18.29
N ASP A 33 -4.42 -4.86 18.86
CA ASP A 33 -5.62 -4.33 18.23
C ASP A 33 -5.26 -3.91 16.79
N LEU A 34 -6.08 -4.32 15.83
CA LEU A 34 -5.86 -4.10 14.39
C LEU A 34 -5.69 -2.61 14.03
N ASP A 35 -6.13 -1.70 14.90
CA ASP A 35 -6.00 -0.26 14.75
C ASP A 35 -4.59 0.28 15.07
N GLU A 36 -3.76 -0.44 15.84
CA GLU A 36 -2.36 -0.05 16.14
C GLU A 36 -1.35 -0.51 15.08
N ALA A 37 -1.77 -1.37 14.14
CA ALA A 37 -0.88 -1.88 13.09
C ALA A 37 -0.35 -0.77 12.15
N CYS A 38 -1.04 0.37 12.07
CA CYS A 38 -0.61 1.54 11.31
C CYS A 38 0.34 2.49 12.06
N LEU A 39 0.55 2.28 13.36
CA LEU A 39 1.42 3.09 14.22
C LEU A 39 2.72 2.39 14.61
N ASN A 40 2.90 1.12 14.21
CA ASN A 40 4.03 0.30 14.61
C ASN A 40 4.93 -0.02 13.40
N ASP A 41 6.16 0.51 13.41
CA ASP A 41 7.22 0.26 12.41
C ASP A 41 7.44 -1.25 12.13
N ARG A 42 7.10 -2.13 13.08
CA ARG A 42 7.19 -3.60 12.91
C ARG A 42 6.39 -4.11 11.70
N PHE A 43 5.39 -3.36 11.24
CA PHE A 43 4.54 -3.75 10.12
C PHE A 43 4.85 -3.03 8.80
N GLU A 44 5.94 -2.27 8.72
CA GLU A 44 6.36 -1.55 7.50
C GLU A 44 6.84 -2.50 6.38
N VAL A 45 7.15 -3.77 6.70
CA VAL A 45 7.62 -4.76 5.71
C VAL A 45 6.62 -4.93 4.55
N ILE A 46 5.32 -4.80 4.80
CA ILE A 46 4.31 -4.86 3.73
C ILE A 46 4.31 -3.60 2.85
N ASP A 47 4.58 -2.45 3.45
CA ASP A 47 4.67 -1.18 2.74
C ASP A 47 5.86 -1.21 1.77
N ILE A 48 7.01 -1.74 2.21
CA ILE A 48 8.20 -1.95 1.37
C ILE A 48 7.88 -2.95 0.24
N ALA A 49 7.26 -4.08 0.57
CA ALA A 49 6.85 -5.06 -0.44
C ALA A 49 5.95 -4.42 -1.50
N ALA A 50 4.99 -3.60 -1.07
CA ALA A 50 4.06 -2.90 -1.95
C ALA A 50 4.76 -1.82 -2.78
N ARG A 51 5.64 -1.02 -2.18
CA ARG A 51 6.42 0.04 -2.83
C ARG A 51 7.33 -0.49 -3.92
N HIS A 52 7.90 -1.68 -3.75
CA HIS A 52 8.85 -2.28 -4.67
C HIS A 52 8.24 -3.38 -5.56
N GLY A 53 6.91 -3.45 -5.64
CA GLY A 53 6.23 -4.30 -6.62
C GLY A 53 6.29 -5.78 -6.31
N ARG A 54 6.50 -6.15 -5.04
CA ARG A 54 6.64 -7.53 -4.58
C ARG A 54 5.26 -8.15 -4.33
N LEU A 55 4.44 -8.28 -5.37
CA LEU A 55 3.06 -8.78 -5.28
C LEU A 55 2.97 -10.15 -4.58
N ASP A 56 3.91 -11.06 -4.87
CA ASP A 56 3.92 -12.39 -4.25
C ASP A 56 4.19 -12.34 -2.75
N THR A 57 5.04 -11.42 -2.29
CA THR A 57 5.27 -11.16 -0.87
C THR A 57 4.03 -10.57 -0.21
N VAL A 58 3.38 -9.59 -0.87
CA VAL A 58 2.12 -8.99 -0.37
C VAL A 58 1.02 -10.05 -0.23
N ARG A 59 0.90 -10.96 -1.21
CA ARG A 59 -0.01 -12.11 -1.15
C ARG A 59 0.36 -13.07 -0.03
N LEU A 60 1.64 -13.40 0.12
CA LEU A 60 2.13 -14.26 1.19
C LEU A 60 1.72 -13.73 2.56
N PHE A 61 1.93 -12.44 2.82
CA PHE A 61 1.55 -11.81 4.09
C PHE A 61 0.04 -11.84 4.31
N HIS A 62 -0.74 -11.60 3.26
CA HIS A 62 -2.20 -11.65 3.37
C HIS A 62 -2.72 -13.05 3.69
N THR A 63 -2.23 -14.08 2.97
CA THR A 63 -2.63 -15.47 3.15
C THR A 63 -2.25 -16.01 4.53
N ASN A 64 -1.15 -15.54 5.10
CA ASN A 64 -0.73 -15.91 6.46
C ASN A 64 -1.38 -15.05 7.56
N ASN A 65 -2.39 -14.23 7.21
CA ASN A 65 -3.07 -13.31 8.14
C ASN A 65 -2.12 -12.41 8.93
N ILE A 66 -0.99 -12.06 8.33
CA ILE A 66 -0.01 -11.18 8.96
C ILE A 66 -0.69 -9.83 9.23
N PRO A 67 -0.57 -9.29 10.46
CA PRO A 67 -1.05 -7.94 10.75
C PRO A 67 -0.23 -6.93 9.95
N GLY A 68 -0.89 -5.88 9.46
CA GLY A 68 -0.24 -4.86 8.67
C GLY A 68 -1.16 -3.72 8.33
N CYS A 69 -0.58 -2.54 8.10
CA CYS A 69 -1.35 -1.38 7.66
C CYS A 69 -1.62 -1.45 6.16
N TRP A 70 -2.65 -2.19 5.77
CA TRP A 70 -2.99 -2.39 4.36
C TRP A 70 -3.37 -1.08 3.62
N LYS A 71 -3.75 -0.03 4.37
CA LYS A 71 -3.97 1.32 3.86
C LYS A 71 -2.66 1.93 3.33
N ARG A 72 -1.61 1.90 4.16
CA ARG A 72 -0.26 2.33 3.79
C ARG A 72 0.36 1.46 2.71
N ALA A 73 0.02 0.17 2.66
CA ALA A 73 0.42 -0.70 1.55
C ALA A 73 -0.18 -0.23 0.21
N ILE A 74 -1.44 0.20 0.16
CA ILE A 74 -2.05 0.77 -1.06
C ILE A 74 -1.37 2.09 -1.44
N GLU A 75 -1.15 2.97 -0.46
CA GLU A 75 -0.45 4.25 -0.68
C GLU A 75 0.97 4.02 -1.21
N SER A 76 1.68 3.03 -0.67
CA SER A 76 3.05 2.67 -1.07
C SER A 76 3.10 2.01 -2.45
N ALA A 77 2.16 1.12 -2.76
CA ALA A 77 2.01 0.56 -4.12
C ALA A 77 1.70 1.66 -5.14
N ALA A 78 0.85 2.61 -4.78
CA ALA A 78 0.52 3.76 -5.64
C ALA A 78 1.74 4.68 -5.85
N ALA A 79 2.53 4.92 -4.79
CA ALA A 79 3.78 5.67 -4.87
C ALA A 79 4.86 4.97 -5.74
N GLY A 80 4.88 3.63 -5.74
CA GLY A 80 5.82 2.81 -6.54
C GLY A 80 5.35 2.47 -7.96
N GLY A 81 4.11 2.84 -8.33
CA GLY A 81 3.61 2.57 -9.68
C GLY A 81 3.11 1.14 -9.90
N HIS A 82 2.76 0.42 -8.84
CA HIS A 82 2.35 -0.99 -8.90
C HIS A 82 0.83 -1.15 -8.91
N ILE A 83 0.20 -0.88 -10.07
CA ILE A 83 -1.26 -0.92 -10.24
C ILE A 83 -1.88 -2.30 -9.97
N ASP A 84 -1.15 -3.38 -10.22
CA ASP A 84 -1.54 -4.76 -9.95
C ASP A 84 -1.71 -5.01 -8.44
N ILE A 85 -0.79 -4.48 -7.63
CA ILE A 85 -0.88 -4.52 -6.17
C ILE A 85 -2.04 -3.65 -5.68
N VAL A 86 -2.19 -2.42 -6.21
CA VAL A 86 -3.31 -1.53 -5.85
C VAL A 86 -4.66 -2.19 -6.11
N LYS A 87 -4.86 -2.76 -7.30
CA LYS A 87 -6.08 -3.50 -7.68
C LYS A 87 -6.34 -4.68 -6.76
N TRP A 88 -5.30 -5.47 -6.50
CA TRP A 88 -5.41 -6.65 -5.68
C TRP A 88 -5.76 -6.31 -4.22
N LEU A 89 -5.08 -5.33 -3.62
CA LEU A 89 -5.36 -4.84 -2.27
C LEU A 89 -6.78 -4.28 -2.14
N GLN A 90 -7.25 -3.53 -3.15
CA GLN A 90 -8.63 -3.03 -3.18
C GLN A 90 -9.66 -4.18 -3.25
N SER A 91 -9.36 -5.26 -3.96
CA SER A 91 -10.23 -6.44 -4.01
C SER A 91 -10.35 -7.15 -2.66
N CYS A 92 -9.34 -7.01 -1.81
CA CYS A 92 -9.33 -7.56 -0.45
C CYS A 92 -10.06 -6.67 0.57
N LYS A 93 -10.67 -5.55 0.14
CA LYS A 93 -11.19 -4.51 1.05
C LYS A 93 -12.20 -5.01 2.10
N HIS A 94 -13.07 -5.94 1.74
CA HIS A 94 -14.09 -6.44 2.68
C HIS A 94 -13.51 -7.30 3.80
N LYS A 95 -12.31 -7.87 3.62
CA LYS A 95 -11.69 -8.76 4.61
C LYS A 95 -10.92 -8.03 5.70
N ARG A 96 -10.64 -6.73 5.54
CA ARG A 96 -9.77 -5.95 6.44
C ARG A 96 -10.41 -4.62 6.92
N ASN A 97 -11.72 -4.46 6.76
CA ASN A 97 -12.54 -3.34 7.27
C ASN A 97 -11.99 -1.93 6.95
N PHE A 98 -11.91 -1.58 5.66
CA PHE A 98 -11.41 -0.27 5.19
C PHE A 98 -12.46 0.86 5.17
N GLU A 99 -13.63 0.67 5.77
CA GLU A 99 -14.82 1.50 5.50
C GLU A 99 -14.67 2.99 5.84
N PHE A 100 -13.71 3.38 6.69
CA PHE A 100 -13.58 4.74 7.22
C PHE A 100 -12.22 5.41 6.99
N SER A 101 -11.54 5.20 5.85
CA SER A 101 -10.19 5.77 5.67
C SER A 101 -9.97 6.56 4.38
N ASN A 102 -9.25 7.67 4.55
CA ASN A 102 -8.79 8.62 3.53
C ASN A 102 -7.60 8.11 2.69
N TYR A 103 -7.18 6.85 2.82
CA TYR A 103 -6.03 6.27 2.10
C TYR A 103 -6.10 6.49 0.59
N ARG A 104 -7.31 6.56 0.03
CA ARG A 104 -7.54 6.81 -1.39
C ARG A 104 -6.95 8.16 -1.79
N TYR A 105 -7.17 9.23 -1.01
CA TYR A 105 -6.65 10.55 -1.35
C TYR A 105 -5.13 10.57 -1.35
N HIS A 106 -4.51 9.99 -0.31
CA HIS A 106 -3.05 9.88 -0.25
C HIS A 106 -2.49 9.00 -1.37
N ALA A 107 -3.13 7.88 -1.69
CA ALA A 107 -2.68 7.00 -2.76
C ALA A 107 -2.71 7.70 -4.12
N ILE A 108 -3.77 8.48 -4.40
CA ILE A 108 -3.83 9.24 -5.66
C ILE A 108 -2.81 10.39 -5.64
N ASP A 109 -2.64 11.11 -4.52
CA ASP A 109 -1.62 12.17 -4.38
C ASP A 109 -0.21 11.60 -4.63
N PHE A 110 0.14 10.47 -4.00
CA PHE A 110 1.43 9.82 -4.20
C PHE A 110 1.61 9.30 -5.63
N ALA A 111 0.59 8.69 -6.24
CA ALA A 111 0.66 8.29 -7.64
C ALA A 111 0.85 9.48 -8.57
N ALA A 112 0.17 10.60 -8.31
CA ALA A 112 0.27 11.82 -9.11
C ALA A 112 1.65 12.47 -9.00
N ILE A 113 2.20 12.58 -7.79
CA ILE A 113 3.55 13.12 -7.54
C ILE A 113 4.62 12.30 -8.28
N ASN A 114 4.45 10.97 -8.35
CA ASN A 114 5.39 10.07 -9.01
C ASN A 114 5.06 9.80 -10.50
N GLY A 115 4.05 10.46 -11.06
CA GLY A 115 3.69 10.35 -12.48
C GLY A 115 2.97 9.06 -12.90
N HIS A 116 2.43 8.29 -11.96
CA HIS A 116 1.69 7.04 -12.21
C HIS A 116 0.24 7.30 -12.60
N PHE A 117 0.04 7.86 -13.79
CA PHE A 117 -1.27 8.30 -14.30
C PHE A 117 -2.31 7.16 -14.38
N ASP A 118 -1.88 5.95 -14.72
CA ASP A 118 -2.75 4.76 -14.79
C ASP A 118 -3.37 4.41 -13.44
N ILE A 119 -2.62 4.55 -12.35
CA ILE A 119 -3.10 4.37 -10.98
C ILE A 119 -4.05 5.50 -10.59
N VAL A 120 -3.71 6.74 -10.90
CA VAL A 120 -4.58 7.91 -10.63
C VAL A 120 -5.93 7.72 -11.29
N LYS A 121 -5.93 7.38 -12.58
CA LYS A 121 -7.14 7.12 -13.36
C LYS A 121 -7.94 5.96 -12.77
N TRP A 122 -7.28 4.84 -12.48
CA TRP A 122 -7.96 3.66 -11.95
C TRP A 122 -8.59 3.91 -10.58
N LEU A 123 -7.85 4.53 -9.65
CA LEU A 123 -8.34 4.86 -8.32
C LEU A 123 -9.51 5.85 -8.39
N HIS A 124 -9.49 6.78 -9.34
CA HIS A 124 -10.57 7.73 -9.57
C HIS A 124 -11.85 7.04 -10.09
N GLU A 125 -11.73 6.20 -11.12
CA GLU A 125 -12.86 5.51 -11.77
C GLU A 125 -13.49 4.42 -10.89
N ASN A 126 -12.75 3.87 -9.94
CA ASN A 126 -13.20 2.78 -9.05
C ASN A 126 -13.54 3.29 -7.64
N THR A 127 -13.93 4.57 -7.53
CA THR A 127 -14.46 5.13 -6.29
C THR A 127 -15.95 4.82 -6.13
N ASP A 128 -16.33 4.33 -4.95
CA ASP A 128 -17.73 4.26 -4.53
C ASP A 128 -18.26 5.70 -4.36
N GLU A 129 -18.94 6.22 -5.40
CA GLU A 129 -19.91 7.33 -5.51
C GLU A 129 -19.72 8.70 -4.79
N ASN A 130 -18.77 8.96 -3.88
CA ASN A 130 -18.76 10.23 -3.12
C ASN A 130 -17.37 10.75 -2.71
N ALA A 131 -16.55 11.19 -3.66
CA ALA A 131 -15.38 12.05 -3.37
C ALA A 131 -15.27 13.21 -4.39
N PRO A 132 -15.15 14.48 -3.94
CA PRO A 132 -15.45 15.62 -4.79
C PRO A 132 -14.32 15.90 -5.79
N LEU A 133 -14.70 15.83 -7.06
CA LEU A 133 -13.97 16.15 -8.30
C LEU A 133 -13.14 17.45 -8.27
N GLN A 134 -13.42 18.34 -7.31
CA GLN A 134 -12.91 19.71 -7.27
C GLN A 134 -11.41 19.81 -6.99
N ARG A 135 -10.85 18.96 -6.13
CA ARG A 135 -9.42 19.05 -5.73
C ARG A 135 -8.45 18.63 -6.84
N TRP A 136 -8.85 17.68 -7.67
CA TRP A 136 -8.06 17.18 -8.80
C TRP A 136 -7.99 18.19 -9.95
N ILE A 137 -9.08 18.91 -10.18
CA ILE A 137 -9.11 20.05 -11.11
C ILE A 137 -8.09 21.12 -10.68
N ASP A 138 -7.96 21.38 -9.37
CA ASP A 138 -7.02 22.38 -8.86
C ASP A 138 -5.56 21.93 -8.97
N LEU A 139 -5.27 20.64 -8.75
CA LEU A 139 -3.93 20.07 -8.94
C LEU A 139 -3.49 20.05 -10.41
N LEU A 140 -4.40 19.68 -11.33
CA LEU A 140 -4.13 19.73 -12.77
C LEU A 140 -3.97 21.17 -13.26
N ARG A 141 -4.75 22.15 -12.77
CA ARG A 141 -4.53 23.56 -13.13
C ARG A 141 -3.16 24.07 -12.72
N ASN A 142 -2.67 23.69 -11.53
CA ASN A 142 -1.41 24.19 -11.01
C ASN A 142 -0.17 23.48 -11.59
N ASN A 143 -0.27 22.23 -12.06
CA ASN A 143 0.84 21.54 -12.73
C ASN A 143 0.96 21.81 -14.24
N TYR A 144 -0.12 22.22 -14.91
CA TYR A 144 -0.08 22.49 -16.36
C TYR A 144 0.13 23.98 -16.70
N SER A 145 0.07 24.89 -15.72
CA SER A 145 0.38 26.32 -15.93
C SER A 145 1.88 26.60 -16.19
N GLU A 146 2.78 25.63 -15.98
CA GLU A 146 4.20 25.75 -16.34
C GLU A 146 4.55 25.20 -17.74
N ILE A 147 3.60 24.62 -18.48
CA ILE A 147 3.88 23.96 -19.78
C ILE A 147 3.21 24.67 -20.99
N VAL A 148 2.44 25.74 -20.79
CA VAL A 148 1.92 26.54 -21.92
C VAL A 148 2.17 28.03 -21.69
N LEU A 149 3.25 28.54 -22.30
CA LEU A 149 3.38 29.94 -22.73
C LEU A 149 2.54 30.16 -24.00
#